data_AF-A0AAD4R506-F1
#
_entry.id   AF-A0AAD4R506-F1
#
_cell.length_a   1.000
_cell.length_b   1.000
_cell.length_c   1.000
_cell.angle_alpha   90.00
_cell.angle_beta   90.00
_cell.angle_gamma   90.00
#
_symmetry.space_group_name_H-M   'P 1'
#
loop_
_entity.id
_entity.type
_entity.pdbx_description
1 polymer ?
#
loop_
_entity_poly.entity_id
_entity_poly.type
_entity_poly.pdbx_seq_one_letter_code
_entity_poly.pdbx_strand_id
1 'polypeptide(L)'
;MVAIWALTLLIAGSVVFLALQDPTFSKPLVHVNLLTDTNATYSLYVHFVTLALIFITAIMDYILLVKNRNNRCRTDSLCYSLSRKYQIKENIVVMSLIWPLDMWYAAVFSVYYIGSCYIRLVRANLSVAQFVANYDVLYMLLPMHSIVTLLLYLRFVKKCKSKRANDAIAESENPAKLYFEQLRSQWGRYLLTIIMCDGRKANYGQSSEFCYNNLDGAAYG
;
A
#
# COMPACT_ATOMS: atom_id res chain seq x y z
N MET A 1 15.01 3.19 3.39
CA MET A 1 13.97 3.66 4.34
C MET A 1 14.57 4.16 5.65
N VAL A 2 15.38 3.36 6.37
CA VAL A 2 15.99 3.75 7.66
C VAL A 2 16.81 5.05 7.58
N ALA A 3 17.62 5.23 6.53
CA ALA A 3 18.41 6.44 6.34
C ALA A 3 17.56 7.72 6.16
N ILE A 4 16.38 7.60 5.54
CA ILE A 4 15.46 8.73 5.35
C ILE A 4 14.89 9.14 6.71
N TRP A 5 14.43 8.18 7.50
CA TRP A 5 13.92 8.44 8.85
C TRP A 5 14.98 9.01 9.79
N ALA A 6 16.22 8.52 9.73
CA ALA A 6 17.33 9.07 10.50
C ALA A 6 17.64 10.52 10.12
N LEU A 7 17.63 10.83 8.81
CA LEU A 7 17.81 12.20 8.32
C LEU A 7 16.66 13.11 8.77
N THR A 8 15.41 12.64 8.72
CA THR A 8 14.24 13.41 9.21
C THR A 8 14.35 13.71 10.70
N LEU A 9 14.80 12.73 11.50
CA LEU A 9 14.95 12.89 12.94
C LEU A 9 16.10 13.86 13.28
N LEU A 10 17.18 13.83 12.51
CA LEU A 10 18.29 14.77 12.63
C LEU A 10 17.87 16.21 12.27
N ILE A 11 17.10 16.38 11.20
CA ILE A 11 16.53 17.68 10.81
C ILE A 11 15.54 18.19 11.87
N ALA A 12 14.69 17.32 12.42
CA ALA A 12 13.77 17.70 13.50
C ALA A 12 14.53 18.13 14.77
N GLY A 13 15.59 17.39 15.14
CA GLY A 13 16.44 17.72 16.27
C GLY A 13 17.17 19.06 16.11
N SER A 14 17.71 19.36 14.92
CA SER A 14 18.38 20.63 14.65
C SER A 14 17.42 21.81 14.70
N VAL A 15 16.19 21.64 14.21
CA VAL A 15 15.13 22.64 14.26
C VAL A 15 14.73 22.96 15.71
N VAL A 16 14.58 21.95 16.58
CA VAL A 16 14.30 22.16 18.01
C VAL A 16 15.47 22.84 18.72
N PHE A 17 16.71 22.43 18.42
CA PHE A 17 17.90 23.02 19.01
C PHE A 17 18.01 24.52 18.68
N LEU A 18 17.78 24.90 17.42
CA LEU A 18 17.77 26.30 16.99
C LEU A 18 16.64 27.11 17.65
N ALA A 19 15.47 26.50 17.88
CA ALA A 19 14.34 27.15 18.55
C ALA A 19 14.61 27.44 20.04
N LEU A 20 15.44 26.63 20.70
CA LEU A 20 15.81 26.80 22.10
C LEU A 20 16.88 27.87 22.33
N GLN A 21 17.67 28.20 21.30
CA GLN A 21 18.70 29.23 21.38
C GLN A 21 18.16 30.65 21.17
N ASP A 22 16.89 30.80 20.78
CA ASP A 22 16.32 32.09 20.40
C ASP A 22 15.81 32.90 21.62
N PRO A 23 16.38 34.09 21.91
CA PRO A 23 16.01 34.90 23.08
C PRO A 23 14.72 35.73 22.88
N THR A 24 14.10 35.71 21.70
CA THR A 24 13.07 36.67 21.30
C THR A 24 11.72 36.49 22.03
N PHE A 25 11.47 35.35 22.66
CA PHE A 25 10.21 35.08 23.38
C PHE A 25 10.45 34.71 24.85
N SER A 26 9.83 35.47 25.77
CA SER A 26 9.92 35.28 27.24
C SER A 26 9.26 33.99 27.74
N LYS A 27 8.46 33.33 26.89
CA LYS A 27 7.98 31.96 27.09
C LYS A 27 8.16 31.22 25.76
N PRO A 28 8.95 30.13 25.71
CA PRO A 28 9.17 29.37 24.49
C PRO A 28 7.89 28.62 24.12
N LEU A 29 7.04 29.24 23.32
CA LEU A 29 6.01 28.53 22.59
C LEU A 29 6.74 27.80 21.46
N VAL A 30 6.98 26.51 21.61
CA VAL A 30 7.82 25.68 20.71
C VAL A 30 7.45 25.86 19.22
N HIS A 31 6.16 26.10 18.91
CA HIS A 31 5.68 26.34 17.55
C HIS A 31 5.89 27.78 17.06
N VAL A 32 5.96 28.77 17.96
CA VAL A 32 6.19 30.19 17.66
C VAL A 32 7.68 30.53 17.63
N ASN A 33 8.51 29.87 18.45
CA ASN A 33 9.98 30.04 18.44
C ASN A 33 10.63 29.59 17.13
N LEU A 34 9.94 28.78 16.34
CA LEU A 34 10.37 28.38 14.99
C LEU A 34 10.08 29.43 13.91
N LEU A 35 9.48 30.56 14.28
CA LEU A 35 8.98 31.61 13.38
C LEU A 35 9.75 32.93 13.48
N THR A 36 10.89 32.98 14.16
CA THR A 36 11.74 34.18 14.13
C THR A 36 12.28 34.45 12.74
N ASP A 37 12.54 35.73 12.40
CA ASP A 37 12.89 36.15 11.04
C ASP A 37 14.09 35.39 10.46
N THR A 38 15.01 34.94 11.33
CA THR A 38 16.18 34.11 10.98
C THR A 38 15.82 32.66 10.67
N ASN A 39 14.95 32.03 11.47
CA ASN A 39 14.53 30.63 11.30
C ASN A 39 13.38 30.45 10.30
N ALA A 40 12.62 31.51 10.06
CA ALA A 40 11.44 31.52 9.21
C ALA A 40 11.76 31.07 7.78
N THR A 41 12.88 31.53 7.24
CA THR A 41 13.34 31.20 5.88
C THR A 41 13.73 29.74 5.75
N TYR A 42 14.49 29.20 6.71
CA TYR A 42 14.86 27.77 6.74
C TYR A 42 13.62 26.88 6.87
N SER A 43 12.69 27.26 7.75
CA SER A 43 11.41 26.57 7.92
C SER A 43 10.65 26.49 6.60
N LEU A 44 10.54 27.60 5.85
CA LEU A 44 9.90 27.63 4.53
C LEU A 44 10.58 26.69 3.53
N TYR A 45 11.90 26.70 3.42
CA TYR A 45 12.63 25.78 2.53
C TYR A 45 12.36 24.31 2.87
N VAL A 46 12.41 23.95 4.16
CA VAL A 46 12.08 22.59 4.60
C VAL A 46 10.65 22.23 4.20
N HIS A 47 9.68 23.14 4.38
CA HIS A 47 8.28 22.91 4.03
C HIS A 47 8.10 22.68 2.51
N PHE A 48 8.76 23.48 1.66
CA PHE A 48 8.72 23.28 0.21
C PHE A 48 9.36 21.96 -0.23
N VAL A 49 10.49 21.58 0.36
CA VAL A 49 11.15 20.31 0.07
C VAL A 49 10.27 19.14 0.51
N THR A 50 9.69 19.20 1.71
CA THR A 50 8.77 18.18 2.20
C THR A 50 7.54 18.08 1.30
N LEU A 51 6.93 19.20 0.90
CA LEU A 51 5.81 19.20 -0.02
C LEU A 51 6.16 18.56 -1.37
N ALA A 52 7.32 18.89 -1.94
CA ALA A 52 7.79 18.29 -3.19
C ALA A 52 7.99 16.76 -3.05
N LEU A 53 8.58 16.31 -1.94
CA LEU A 53 8.73 14.87 -1.66
C LEU A 53 7.38 14.16 -1.58
N ILE A 54 6.38 14.77 -0.93
CA ILE A 54 5.02 14.21 -0.82
C ILE A 54 4.36 14.07 -2.18
N PHE A 55 4.51 15.06 -3.06
CA PHE A 55 4.00 14.96 -4.43
C PHE A 55 4.71 13.86 -5.22
N ILE A 56 6.03 13.74 -5.09
CA ILE A 56 6.81 12.68 -5.76
C ILE A 56 6.34 11.30 -5.29
N THR A 57 6.17 11.07 -3.98
CA THR A 57 5.68 9.78 -3.46
C THR A 57 4.28 9.49 -3.99
N ALA A 58 3.35 10.43 -3.91
CA ALA A 58 1.99 10.25 -4.42
C ALA A 58 1.94 9.91 -5.93
N ILE A 59 2.79 10.54 -6.74
CA ILE A 59 2.93 10.23 -8.17
C ILE A 59 3.48 8.81 -8.37
N MET A 60 4.51 8.42 -7.61
CA MET A 60 5.09 7.08 -7.70
C MET A 60 4.08 5.99 -7.33
N ASP A 61 3.29 6.21 -6.28
CA ASP A 61 2.23 5.27 -5.86
C ASP A 61 1.12 5.17 -6.90
N TYR A 62 0.76 6.29 -7.55
CA TYR A 62 -0.16 6.28 -8.67
C TYR A 62 0.37 5.47 -9.88
N ILE A 63 1.64 5.67 -10.24
CA ILE A 63 2.28 4.90 -11.33
C ILE A 63 2.30 3.40 -11.00
N LEU A 64 2.61 3.03 -9.76
CA LEU A 64 2.59 1.64 -9.29
C LEU A 64 1.19 1.04 -9.38
N LEU A 65 0.16 1.79 -9.00
CA LEU A 65 -1.24 1.37 -9.11
C LEU A 65 -1.64 1.11 -10.58
N VAL A 66 -1.29 2.00 -11.50
CA VAL A 66 -1.56 1.86 -12.93
C VAL A 66 -0.83 0.64 -13.51
N LYS A 67 0.46 0.47 -13.18
CA LYS A 67 1.26 -0.66 -13.64
C LYS A 67 0.70 -2.01 -13.14
N ASN A 68 0.27 -2.07 -11.88
CA ASN A 68 -0.36 -3.27 -11.32
C ASN A 68 -1.71 -3.59 -11.96
N ARG A 69 -2.51 -2.59 -12.32
CA ARG A 69 -3.74 -2.79 -13.09
C ARG A 69 -3.45 -3.34 -14.49
N ASN A 70 -2.47 -2.78 -15.20
CA ASN A 70 -2.11 -3.25 -16.54
C ASN A 70 -1.56 -4.69 -16.53
N ASN A 71 -0.73 -5.03 -15.54
CA ASN A 71 -0.17 -6.37 -15.39
C ASN A 71 -1.24 -7.43 -15.07
N ARG A 72 -2.31 -7.05 -14.36
CA ARG A 72 -3.46 -7.93 -14.13
C ARG A 72 -4.11 -8.34 -15.45
N CYS A 73 -4.38 -7.39 -16.35
CA CYS A 73 -5.01 -7.67 -17.65
C CYS A 73 -4.12 -8.53 -18.56
N ARG A 74 -2.80 -8.34 -18.53
CA ARG A 74 -1.84 -9.13 -19.34
C ARG A 74 -1.59 -10.54 -18.81
N THR A 75 -1.67 -10.75 -17.50
CA THR A 75 -1.39 -12.07 -16.90
C THR A 75 -2.50 -13.07 -17.21
N ASP A 76 -3.73 -12.60 -17.38
CA ASP A 76 -4.87 -13.46 -17.73
C ASP A 76 -4.74 -14.09 -19.14
N SER A 77 -3.84 -13.61 -20.01
CA SER A 77 -3.75 -14.06 -21.41
C SER A 77 -2.55 -14.94 -21.79
N LEU A 78 -1.48 -15.04 -20.99
CA LEU A 78 -0.18 -15.55 -21.47
C LEU A 78 0.39 -16.79 -20.76
N CYS A 79 0.06 -17.07 -19.50
CA CYS A 79 0.39 -18.32 -18.80
C CYS A 79 -0.21 -18.31 -17.38
N TYR A 80 -1.00 -19.32 -17.02
CA TYR A 80 -1.66 -19.39 -15.72
C TYR A 80 -0.68 -19.81 -14.61
N SER A 81 -0.33 -18.88 -13.72
CA SER A 81 0.41 -19.16 -12.49
C SER A 81 -0.39 -18.68 -11.29
N LEU A 82 -0.79 -19.62 -10.42
CA LEU A 82 -1.61 -19.37 -9.23
C LEU A 82 -0.90 -18.39 -8.26
N SER A 83 0.40 -18.57 -8.05
CA SER A 83 1.21 -17.74 -7.16
C SER A 83 1.27 -16.29 -7.63
N ARG A 84 1.49 -16.06 -8.94
CA ARG A 84 1.52 -14.72 -9.53
C ARG A 84 0.16 -14.02 -9.39
N LYS A 85 -0.94 -14.74 -9.58
CA LYS A 85 -2.30 -14.19 -9.43
C LYS A 85 -2.57 -13.75 -7.98
N TYR A 86 -2.12 -14.54 -7.01
CA TYR A 86 -2.24 -14.18 -5.58
C TYR A 86 -1.42 -12.92 -5.24
N GLN A 87 -0.15 -12.87 -5.67
CA GLN A 87 0.73 -11.71 -5.44
C GLN A 87 0.16 -10.41 -6.06
N ILE A 88 -0.35 -10.47 -7.29
CA ILE A 88 -0.97 -9.30 -7.94
C ILE A 88 -2.25 -8.87 -7.20
N LYS A 89 -3.08 -9.83 -6.75
CA LYS A 89 -4.30 -9.53 -5.98
C LYS A 89 -3.97 -8.85 -4.66
N GLU A 90 -2.95 -9.33 -3.95
CA GLU A 90 -2.49 -8.73 -2.69
C GLU A 90 -1.91 -7.33 -2.91
N ASN A 91 -1.02 -7.16 -3.90
CA ASN A 91 -0.44 -5.87 -4.25
C ASN A 91 -1.51 -4.81 -4.60
N ILE A 92 -2.56 -5.19 -5.34
CA ILE A 92 -3.67 -4.28 -5.65
C ILE A 92 -4.45 -3.90 -4.39
N VAL A 93 -4.69 -4.85 -3.48
CA VAL A 93 -5.39 -4.56 -2.22
C VAL A 93 -4.57 -3.61 -1.34
N VAL A 94 -3.26 -3.84 -1.22
CA VAL A 94 -2.35 -2.96 -0.46
C VAL A 94 -2.30 -1.57 -1.09
N MET A 95 -2.13 -1.47 -2.40
CA MET A 95 -2.10 -0.17 -3.10
C MET A 95 -3.45 0.57 -3.02
N SER A 96 -4.57 -0.14 -2.91
CA SER A 96 -5.88 0.48 -2.69
C SER A 96 -6.04 1.11 -1.29
N LEU A 97 -5.17 0.79 -0.33
CA LEU A 97 -5.08 1.45 0.97
C LEU A 97 -4.11 2.62 0.95
N ILE A 98 -2.91 2.39 0.45
CA ILE A 98 -1.80 3.34 0.51
C ILE A 98 -2.15 4.59 -0.29
N TRP A 99 -2.63 4.42 -1.52
CA TRP A 99 -2.94 5.55 -2.41
C TRP A 99 -3.92 6.59 -1.84
N PRO A 100 -5.13 6.24 -1.35
CA PRO A 100 -6.05 7.24 -0.80
C PRO A 100 -5.51 7.88 0.49
N LEU A 101 -4.66 7.17 1.24
CA LEU A 101 -4.03 7.70 2.43
C LEU A 101 -2.98 8.76 2.07
N ASP A 102 -2.12 8.48 1.09
CA ASP A 102 -1.10 9.42 0.62
C ASP A 102 -1.72 10.64 -0.08
N MET A 103 -2.80 10.44 -0.84
CA MET A 103 -3.56 11.55 -1.41
C MET A 103 -4.18 12.45 -0.33
N TRP A 104 -4.74 11.85 0.73
CA TRP A 104 -5.27 12.61 1.87
C TRP A 104 -4.16 13.39 2.60
N TYR A 105 -3.03 12.73 2.83
CA TYR A 105 -1.84 13.34 3.41
C TYR A 105 -1.35 14.52 2.56
N ALA A 106 -1.18 14.32 1.25
CA ALA A 106 -0.79 15.37 0.32
C ALA A 106 -1.75 16.56 0.32
N ALA A 107 -3.06 16.32 0.31
CA ALA A 107 -4.07 17.37 0.34
C ALA A 107 -4.01 18.21 1.63
N VAL A 108 -4.01 17.55 2.80
CA VAL A 108 -3.94 18.23 4.10
C VAL A 108 -2.65 19.04 4.22
N PHE A 109 -1.49 18.42 3.96
CA PHE A 109 -0.21 19.10 4.13
C PHE A 109 -0.01 20.21 3.09
N SER A 110 -0.56 20.09 1.88
CA SER A 110 -0.60 21.21 0.92
C SER A 110 -1.38 22.40 1.49
N VAL A 111 -2.56 22.17 2.06
CA VAL A 111 -3.36 23.24 2.68
C VAL A 111 -2.62 23.86 3.86
N TYR A 112 -2.02 23.04 4.72
CA TYR A 112 -1.21 23.50 5.85
C TYR A 112 -0.04 24.38 5.38
N TYR A 113 0.74 23.92 4.40
CA TYR A 113 1.91 24.64 3.93
C TYR A 113 1.55 25.92 3.17
N ILE A 114 0.56 25.88 2.28
CA ILE A 114 0.07 27.07 1.56
C ILE A 114 -0.50 28.08 2.55
N GLY A 115 -1.30 27.63 3.53
CA GLY A 115 -1.84 28.50 4.58
C GLY A 115 -0.75 29.14 5.44
N SER A 116 0.28 28.37 5.81
CA SER A 116 1.43 28.85 6.57
C SER A 116 2.21 29.93 5.81
N CYS A 117 2.46 29.71 4.52
CA CYS A 117 3.05 30.70 3.62
C CYS A 117 2.17 31.96 3.51
N TYR A 118 0.87 31.79 3.32
CA TYR A 118 -0.07 32.91 3.19
C TYR A 118 -0.08 33.80 4.45
N ILE A 119 -0.23 33.21 5.64
CA ILE A 119 -0.24 33.96 6.91
C ILE A 119 1.07 34.75 7.09
N ARG A 120 2.20 34.20 6.64
CA ARG A 120 3.50 34.91 6.68
C ARG A 120 3.56 36.07 5.68
N LEU A 121 3.04 35.89 4.46
CA LEU A 121 3.01 36.96 3.47
C LEU A 121 2.18 38.17 3.93
N VAL A 122 1.09 37.93 4.65
CA VAL A 122 0.24 39.01 5.21
C VAL A 122 0.67 39.46 6.60
N ARG A 123 1.81 38.96 7.14
CA ARG A 123 2.26 39.23 8.51
C ARG A 123 2.32 40.71 8.85
N ALA A 124 2.80 41.53 7.91
CA ALA A 124 2.94 42.97 8.08
C ALA A 124 1.60 43.69 8.33
N ASN A 125 0.49 43.10 7.89
CA ASN A 125 -0.85 43.66 8.02
C ASN A 125 -1.64 43.12 9.22
N LEU A 126 -1.06 42.17 9.98
CA LEU A 126 -1.75 41.49 11.09
C LEU A 126 -1.17 41.92 12.44
N SER A 127 -2.05 42.12 13.43
CA SER A 127 -1.61 42.24 14.82
C SER A 127 -0.97 40.92 15.28
N VAL A 128 -0.10 40.97 16.29
CA VAL A 128 0.54 39.76 16.86
C VAL A 128 -0.52 38.74 17.30
N ALA A 129 -1.60 39.20 17.93
CA ALA A 129 -2.69 38.34 18.38
C ALA A 129 -3.41 37.65 17.20
N GLN A 130 -3.68 38.39 16.11
CA GLN A 130 -4.29 37.82 14.91
C GLN A 130 -3.37 36.82 14.21
N PHE A 131 -2.07 37.10 14.16
CA PHE A 131 -1.09 36.19 13.59
C PHE A 131 -1.06 34.86 14.35
N VAL A 132 -0.98 34.90 15.69
CA VAL A 132 -1.00 33.70 16.54
C VAL A 132 -2.32 32.94 16.38
N ALA A 133 -3.46 33.63 16.46
CA ALA A 133 -4.76 32.98 16.32
C ALA A 133 -4.95 32.27 14.97
N ASN A 134 -4.53 32.90 13.87
CA ASN A 134 -4.58 32.27 12.54
C ASN A 134 -3.66 31.05 12.44
N TYR A 135 -2.48 31.11 13.06
CA TYR A 135 -1.56 29.97 13.13
C TYR A 135 -2.12 28.82 13.96
N ASP A 136 -2.76 29.10 15.10
CA ASP A 136 -3.38 28.09 15.95
C ASP A 136 -4.50 27.35 15.20
N VAL A 137 -5.34 28.07 14.45
CA VAL A 137 -6.37 27.47 13.60
C VAL A 137 -5.75 26.56 12.55
N LEU A 138 -4.67 26.99 11.91
CA LEU A 138 -3.96 26.17 10.93
C LEU A 138 -3.31 24.93 11.58
N TYR A 139 -2.81 25.07 12.80
CA TYR A 139 -2.19 23.98 13.55
C TYR A 139 -3.21 22.91 13.97
N MET A 140 -4.47 23.28 14.19
CA MET A 140 -5.58 22.34 14.44
C MET A 140 -5.83 21.37 13.26
N LEU A 141 -5.33 21.68 12.06
CA LEU A 141 -5.40 20.78 10.91
C LEU A 141 -4.61 19.48 11.14
N LEU A 142 -3.50 19.53 11.90
CA LEU A 142 -2.66 18.35 12.18
C LEU A 142 -3.37 17.28 13.01
N PRO A 143 -3.94 17.59 14.20
CA PRO A 143 -4.70 16.59 14.96
C PRO A 143 -5.96 16.15 14.21
N MET A 144 -6.61 17.04 13.45
CA MET A 144 -7.74 16.67 12.59
C MET A 144 -7.33 15.63 11.53
N HIS A 145 -6.19 15.82 10.90
CA HIS A 145 -5.62 14.85 9.96
C HIS A 145 -5.38 13.49 10.61
N SER A 146 -4.79 13.45 11.81
CA SER A 146 -4.57 12.21 12.56
C SER A 146 -5.88 11.45 12.83
N ILE A 147 -6.94 12.17 13.21
CA ILE A 147 -8.27 11.58 13.44
C ILE A 147 -8.83 11.01 12.14
N VAL A 148 -8.80 11.77 11.04
CA VAL A 148 -9.33 11.30 9.74
C VAL A 148 -8.54 10.10 9.23
N THR A 149 -7.21 10.12 9.34
CA THR A 149 -6.33 9.01 8.97
C THR A 149 -6.67 7.74 9.75
N LEU A 150 -6.91 7.86 11.07
CA LEU A 150 -7.34 6.74 11.89
C LEU A 150 -8.71 6.19 11.42
N LEU A 151 -9.67 7.07 11.12
CA LEU A 151 -10.99 6.67 10.63
C LEU A 151 -10.91 5.97 9.26
N LEU A 152 -10.08 6.47 8.34
CA LEU A 152 -9.83 5.84 7.04
C LEU A 152 -9.21 4.45 7.22
N TYR A 153 -8.23 4.32 8.11
CA TYR A 153 -7.60 3.04 8.43
C TYR A 153 -8.60 2.03 9.02
N LEU A 154 -9.39 2.44 10.01
CA LEU A 154 -10.42 1.58 10.61
C LEU A 154 -11.46 1.12 9.59
N ARG A 155 -11.93 2.03 8.72
CA ARG A 155 -12.84 1.70 7.61
C ARG A 155 -12.21 0.71 6.64
N PHE A 156 -10.93 0.89 6.29
CA PHE A 156 -10.21 -0.01 5.42
C PHE A 156 -10.06 -1.41 6.03
N VAL A 157 -9.62 -1.50 7.29
CA VAL A 157 -9.48 -2.79 7.99
C VAL A 157 -10.82 -3.52 8.04
N LYS A 158 -11.92 -2.81 8.34
CA LYS A 158 -13.27 -3.40 8.33
C LYS A 158 -13.66 -3.90 6.94
N LYS A 159 -13.40 -3.12 5.89
CA LYS A 159 -13.64 -3.51 4.49
C LYS A 159 -12.82 -4.74 4.09
N CYS A 160 -11.55 -4.80 4.49
CA CYS A 160 -10.68 -5.95 4.22
C CYS A 160 -11.13 -7.21 4.95
N LYS A 161 -11.53 -7.10 6.23
CA LYS A 161 -12.09 -8.23 6.98
C LYS A 161 -13.37 -8.76 6.33
N SER A 162 -14.30 -7.86 5.98
CA SER A 162 -15.54 -8.24 5.29
C SER A 162 -15.27 -8.88 3.92
N LYS A 163 -14.36 -8.31 3.13
CA LYS A 163 -14.00 -8.90 1.84
C LYS A 163 -13.35 -10.27 1.99
N ARG A 164 -12.45 -10.47 2.96
CA ARG A 164 -11.85 -11.78 3.25
C ARG A 164 -12.89 -12.80 3.70
N ALA A 165 -13.85 -12.39 4.54
CA ALA A 165 -14.95 -13.27 4.95
C ALA A 165 -15.82 -13.68 3.76
N ASN A 166 -16.18 -12.73 2.89
CA ASN A 166 -16.97 -13.00 1.69
C ASN A 166 -16.20 -13.85 0.68
N ASP A 167 -14.92 -13.56 0.45
CA ASP A 167 -14.04 -14.35 -0.41
C ASP A 167 -13.95 -15.79 0.14
N ALA A 168 -13.82 -16.00 1.46
CA ALA A 168 -13.79 -17.31 2.09
C ALA A 168 -15.14 -18.07 2.00
N ILE A 169 -16.28 -17.35 2.01
CA ILE A 169 -17.61 -17.95 1.80
C ILE A 169 -17.81 -18.32 0.33
N ALA A 170 -17.44 -17.45 -0.62
CA ALA A 170 -17.48 -17.77 -2.04
C ALA A 170 -16.52 -18.93 -2.38
N GLU A 171 -15.38 -18.98 -1.68
CA GLU A 171 -14.40 -20.06 -1.69
C GLU A 171 -14.79 -21.20 -0.72
N SER A 172 -15.98 -21.26 -0.14
CA SER A 172 -16.49 -22.49 0.50
C SER A 172 -17.64 -23.09 -0.31
N GLU A 173 -18.41 -22.25 -0.99
CA GLU A 173 -19.49 -22.67 -1.89
C GLU A 173 -18.98 -23.30 -3.20
N ASN A 174 -17.73 -23.03 -3.62
CA ASN A 174 -17.25 -23.40 -4.95
C ASN A 174 -16.01 -24.34 -5.04
N PRO A 175 -15.00 -24.31 -4.15
CA PRO A 175 -13.77 -25.09 -4.36
C PRO A 175 -13.84 -26.50 -3.83
N ALA A 176 -14.77 -26.85 -2.91
CA ALA A 176 -15.05 -28.27 -2.67
C ALA A 176 -15.54 -28.90 -3.98
N LYS A 177 -16.44 -28.22 -4.69
CA LYS A 177 -16.94 -28.66 -5.98
C LYS A 177 -15.83 -28.72 -7.03
N LEU A 178 -15.02 -27.67 -7.16
CA LEU A 178 -13.90 -27.60 -8.12
C LEU A 178 -12.78 -28.62 -7.81
N TYR A 179 -12.46 -28.82 -6.52
CA TYR A 179 -11.48 -29.81 -6.04
C TYR A 179 -11.99 -31.24 -6.27
N PHE A 180 -13.26 -31.52 -5.95
CA PHE A 180 -13.87 -32.81 -6.24
C PHE A 180 -14.07 -33.05 -7.74
N GLU A 181 -14.30 -32.01 -8.54
CA GLU A 181 -14.30 -32.11 -10.00
C GLU A 181 -12.91 -32.46 -10.55
N GLN A 182 -11.86 -31.80 -10.04
CA GLN A 182 -10.48 -32.10 -10.42
C GLN A 182 -10.05 -33.51 -10.01
N LEU A 183 -10.36 -33.91 -8.77
CA LEU A 183 -10.15 -35.29 -8.31
C LEU A 183 -10.93 -36.27 -9.19
N ARG A 184 -12.22 -36.03 -9.46
CA ARG A 184 -13.04 -36.91 -10.28
C ARG A 184 -12.48 -37.06 -11.70
N SER A 185 -11.91 -36.00 -12.27
CA SER A 185 -11.25 -36.00 -13.58
C SER A 185 -9.90 -36.73 -13.59
N GLN A 186 -9.14 -36.66 -12.49
CA GLN A 186 -7.89 -37.40 -12.32
C GLN A 186 -8.15 -38.89 -12.11
N TRP A 187 -9.04 -39.24 -11.19
CA TRP A 187 -9.43 -40.63 -10.90
C TRP A 187 -10.15 -41.27 -12.09
N GLY A 188 -11.01 -40.53 -12.81
CA GLY A 188 -11.66 -41.02 -14.02
C GLY A 188 -10.68 -41.42 -15.11
N ARG A 189 -9.60 -40.64 -15.31
CA ARG A 189 -8.53 -40.99 -16.26
C ARG A 189 -7.72 -42.21 -15.82
N TYR A 190 -7.37 -42.30 -14.54
CA TYR A 190 -6.67 -43.48 -14.01
C TYR A 190 -7.52 -44.75 -14.14
N LEU A 191 -8.82 -44.67 -13.83
CA LEU A 191 -9.73 -45.81 -13.94
C LEU A 191 -9.90 -46.25 -15.39
N LEU A 192 -10.01 -45.32 -16.34
CA LEU A 192 -10.08 -45.62 -17.78
C LEU A 192 -8.81 -46.31 -18.27
N THR A 193 -7.64 -45.86 -17.82
CA THR A 193 -6.36 -46.51 -18.15
C THR A 193 -6.28 -47.92 -17.59
N ILE A 194 -6.73 -48.15 -16.35
CA ILE A 194 -6.77 -49.48 -15.74
C ILE A 194 -7.73 -50.40 -16.50
N ILE A 195 -8.95 -49.95 -16.82
CA ILE A 195 -9.94 -50.74 -17.57
C ILE A 195 -9.44 -51.06 -18.99
N MET A 196 -8.80 -50.11 -19.68
CA MET A 196 -8.22 -50.34 -21.00
C MET A 196 -7.00 -51.27 -20.98
N CYS A 197 -6.27 -51.35 -19.87
CA CYS A 197 -5.17 -52.29 -19.68
C CYS A 197 -5.67 -53.69 -19.32
N ASP A 198 -6.75 -53.81 -18.54
CA ASP A 198 -7.30 -55.10 -18.12
C ASP A 198 -8.08 -55.79 -19.25
N GLY A 199 -8.83 -55.03 -20.05
CA GLY A 199 -9.51 -55.53 -21.25
C GLY A 199 -8.55 -56.06 -22.34
N ARG A 200 -7.28 -55.64 -22.33
CA ARG A 200 -6.23 -56.18 -23.22
C ARG A 200 -5.60 -57.46 -22.72
N LYS A 201 -5.55 -57.70 -21.40
CA LYS A 201 -5.04 -58.95 -20.81
C LYS A 201 -5.98 -60.15 -21.02
N ALA A 202 -7.28 -59.90 -21.17
CA ALA A 202 -8.25 -60.96 -21.46
C ALA A 202 -8.15 -61.54 -22.89
N ASN A 203 -7.51 -60.82 -23.83
CA ASN A 203 -7.41 -61.24 -25.25
C ASN A 203 -6.04 -61.81 -25.66
N TYR A 204 -5.01 -61.68 -24.82
CA TYR A 204 -3.70 -62.26 -25.09
C TYR A 204 -3.16 -62.90 -23.82
N GLY A 205 -3.27 -64.22 -23.74
CA GLY A 205 -2.52 -65.02 -22.79
C GLY A 205 -1.04 -64.97 -23.13
N GLN A 206 -0.33 -63.88 -22.77
CA GLN A 206 1.11 -63.83 -22.84
C GLN A 206 1.73 -62.74 -21.93
N SER A 207 2.57 -63.24 -21.03
CA SER A 207 3.68 -62.63 -20.26
C SER A 207 3.58 -61.16 -19.80
N SER A 208 3.46 -61.01 -18.49
CA SER A 208 3.40 -59.79 -17.71
C SER A 208 4.78 -59.17 -17.42
N GLU A 209 5.44 -58.55 -18.39
CA GLU A 209 6.72 -57.85 -18.12
C GLU A 209 6.91 -56.46 -18.75
N PHE A 210 5.99 -55.96 -19.59
CA PHE A 210 6.31 -54.78 -20.43
C PHE A 210 5.70 -53.42 -20.02
N CYS A 211 4.94 -53.32 -18.92
CA CYS A 211 4.16 -52.09 -18.64
C CYS A 211 4.72 -51.15 -17.57
N TYR A 212 5.87 -51.43 -16.93
CA TYR A 212 6.43 -50.51 -15.92
C TYR A 212 7.44 -49.49 -16.44
N ASN A 213 7.98 -49.63 -17.65
CA ASN A 213 9.09 -48.79 -18.11
C ASN A 213 8.70 -47.53 -18.91
N ASN A 214 7.40 -47.19 -19.02
CA ASN A 214 6.96 -46.10 -19.90
C ASN A 214 6.22 -44.95 -19.20
N LEU A 215 6.21 -44.91 -17.87
CA LEU A 215 5.56 -43.83 -17.11
C LEU A 215 6.51 -42.72 -16.65
N ASP A 216 7.84 -42.93 -16.69
CA ASP A 216 8.81 -41.93 -16.23
C ASP A 216 9.20 -40.88 -17.30
N GLY A 217 8.80 -41.07 -18.56
CA GLY A 217 9.20 -40.19 -19.67
C GLY A 217 8.27 -39.01 -19.96
N ALA A 218 7.07 -38.93 -19.37
CA ALA A 218 6.04 -37.96 -19.76
C ALA A 218 5.77 -36.85 -18.72
N ALA A 219 6.55 -36.78 -17.65
CA ALA A 219 6.31 -35.83 -16.55
C ALA A 219 7.10 -34.51 -16.65
N TYR A 220 7.97 -34.32 -17.65
CA TYR A 220 8.71 -33.07 -17.86
C TYR A 220 8.66 -32.64 -19.32
N GLY A 221 7.64 -31.87 -19.67
CA GLY A 221 7.45 -31.18 -20.95
C GLY A 221 6.39 -30.12 -20.84
#